data_AF-A0A5S5CHB0-F1
#
_entry.id   AF-A0A5S5CHB0-F1
#
_cell.length_a   1.000
_cell.length_b   1.000
_cell.length_c   1.000
_cell.angle_alpha   90.00
_cell.angle_beta   90.00
_cell.angle_gamma   90.00
#
_symmetry.space_group_name_H-M   'P 1'
#
loop_
_entity.id
_entity.type
_entity.pdbx_description
1 polymer ?
#
loop_
_entity_poly.entity_id
_entity_poly.type
_entity_poly.pdbx_seq_one_letter_code
_entity_poly.pdbx_strand_id
1 'polypeptide(L)'
;MYEPFILPVVQVQANWEAWREGIRERQQIVRRLAALRGCAFVRLQQPFEEAAKLSPPEYWLWDGFHPTPAGHGLLAVEWMKQVSEAMSQP
;
A
#
# COMPACT_ATOMS: atom_id res chain seq x y z
N MET A 1 -7.06 -4.46 8.26
CA MET A 1 -7.09 -3.02 7.94
C MET A 1 -6.01 -2.75 6.91
N TYR A 2 -6.36 -2.13 5.79
CA TYR A 2 -5.46 -1.92 4.64
C TYR A 2 -4.64 -0.63 4.80
N GLU A 3 -3.32 -0.72 4.69
CA GLU A 3 -2.45 0.45 4.65
C GLU A 3 -2.66 1.24 3.34
N PRO A 4 -2.93 2.56 3.41
CA PRO A 4 -2.93 3.42 2.22
C PRO A 4 -1.57 3.39 1.53
N PHE A 5 -1.56 3.31 0.21
CA PHE A 5 -0.34 3.27 -0.60
C PHE A 5 -0.40 4.26 -1.74
N ILE A 6 0.77 4.63 -2.26
CA ILE A 6 0.90 5.56 -3.38
C ILE A 6 2.23 5.35 -4.12
N LEU A 7 2.23 5.53 -5.44
CA LEU A 7 3.46 5.62 -6.26
C LEU A 7 3.46 6.91 -7.09
N PRO A 8 4.64 7.44 -7.48
CA PRO A 8 4.75 8.69 -8.21
C PRO A 8 4.40 8.51 -9.70
N VAL A 9 3.11 8.59 -10.03
CA VAL A 9 2.60 8.44 -11.41
C VAL A 9 1.87 9.72 -11.86
N VAL A 10 2.15 10.20 -13.07
CA VAL A 10 1.50 11.35 -13.74
C VAL A 10 1.23 12.54 -12.79
N GLN A 11 -0.03 12.76 -12.38
CA GLN A 11 -0.43 13.92 -11.57
C GLN A 11 0.09 13.84 -10.13
N VAL A 12 0.25 12.61 -9.60
CA VAL A 12 0.85 12.41 -8.29
C VAL A 12 2.33 12.81 -8.33
N GLN A 13 3.04 12.48 -9.41
CA GLN A 13 4.45 12.81 -9.54
C GLN A 13 4.71 14.33 -9.54
N ALA A 14 3.81 15.10 -10.16
CA ALA A 14 3.92 16.57 -10.22
C ALA A 14 3.91 17.26 -8.85
N ASN A 15 3.32 16.62 -7.82
CA ASN A 15 3.29 17.13 -6.45
C ASN A 15 3.60 16.01 -5.44
N TRP A 16 4.65 15.25 -5.73
CA TRP A 16 4.94 13.99 -5.04
C TRP A 16 5.08 14.15 -3.52
N GLU A 17 5.80 15.16 -3.07
CA GLU A 17 6.07 15.36 -1.64
C GLU A 17 4.78 15.58 -0.84
N ALA A 18 3.90 16.47 -1.30
CA ALA A 18 2.63 16.75 -0.63
C ALA A 18 1.71 15.53 -0.60
N TRP A 19 1.62 14.79 -1.71
CA TRP A 19 0.82 13.56 -1.77
C TRP A 19 1.38 12.49 -0.83
N ARG A 20 2.70 12.29 -0.85
CA ARG A 20 3.38 11.30 -0.01
C ARG A 20 3.24 11.65 1.48
N GLU A 21 3.35 12.92 1.85
CA GLU A 21 3.15 13.38 3.22
C GLU A 21 1.72 13.08 3.70
N GLY A 22 0.70 13.48 2.93
CA GLY A 22 -0.69 13.20 3.29
C GLY A 22 -1.00 11.69 3.38
N ILE A 23 -0.40 10.86 2.52
CA ILE A 23 -0.52 9.41 2.62
C ILE A 23 0.18 8.87 3.87
N ARG A 24 1.36 9.38 4.21
CA ARG A 24 2.10 9.00 5.41
C ARG A 24 1.32 9.26 6.69
N GLU A 25 0.64 10.41 6.78
CA GLU A 25 -0.25 10.71 7.91
C GLU A 25 -1.37 9.68 8.03
N ARG A 26 -2.04 9.35 6.90
CA ARG A 26 -3.11 8.34 6.87
C ARG A 26 -2.60 6.95 7.23
N GLN A 27 -1.41 6.57 6.77
CA GLN A 27 -0.77 5.30 7.15
C GLN A 27 -0.57 5.19 8.66
N GLN A 28 -0.11 6.26 9.31
CA GLN A 28 0.05 6.30 10.77
C GLN A 28 -1.28 6.15 11.50
N ILE A 29 -2.33 6.84 11.03
CA ILE A 29 -3.68 6.74 11.60
C ILE A 29 -4.23 5.33 11.47
N VAL A 30 -4.19 4.74 10.27
CA VAL A 30 -4.72 3.38 10.02
C VAL A 30 -3.94 2.35 10.83
N ARG A 31 -2.61 2.48 10.92
CA ARG A 31 -1.79 1.59 11.77
C ARG A 31 -2.19 1.67 13.24
N ARG A 32 -2.40 2.88 13.77
CA ARG A 32 -2.86 3.08 15.16
C ARG A 32 -4.25 2.49 15.37
N LEU A 33 -5.16 2.66 14.42
CA LEU A 33 -6.52 2.11 14.51
C LEU A 33 -6.51 0.58 14.46
N ALA A 34 -5.70 -0.04 13.60
CA ALA A 34 -5.56 -1.47 13.53
C ALA A 34 -5.08 -2.05 14.87
N ALA A 35 -4.06 -1.45 15.47
CA ALA A 35 -3.56 -1.84 16.80
C ALA A 35 -4.62 -1.65 17.90
N LEU A 36 -5.30 -0.50 17.93
CA LEU A 36 -6.35 -0.21 18.92
C LEU A 36 -7.53 -1.20 18.84
N ARG A 37 -7.82 -1.71 17.65
CA ARG A 37 -8.96 -2.61 17.39
C ARG A 37 -8.56 -4.09 17.33
N GLY A 38 -7.30 -4.43 17.60
CA GLY A 38 -6.82 -5.81 17.47
C GLY A 38 -6.99 -6.39 16.06
N CYS A 39 -6.99 -5.55 15.03
CA CYS A 39 -7.17 -5.97 13.65
C CYS A 39 -5.81 -6.19 12.99
N ALA A 40 -5.71 -7.20 12.11
CA ALA A 40 -4.54 -7.34 11.24
C ALA A 40 -4.29 -6.04 10.46
N PHE A 41 -3.03 -5.59 10.40
CA PHE A 41 -2.61 -4.43 9.61
C PHE A 41 -1.83 -4.90 8.40
N VAL A 42 -2.38 -4.70 7.20
CA VAL A 42 -1.78 -5.18 5.95
C VAL A 42 -0.93 -4.06 5.34
N ARG A 43 0.39 -4.23 5.41
CA ARG A 43 1.40 -3.30 4.86
C ARG A 43 1.44 -3.41 3.35
N LEU A 44 1.33 -2.29 2.65
CA LEU A 44 1.23 -2.26 1.19
C LEU A 44 2.16 -1.24 0.54
N GLN A 45 2.53 -0.15 1.22
CA GLN A 45 3.42 0.86 0.64
C GLN A 45 4.77 0.25 0.24
N GLN A 46 5.41 -0.46 1.18
CA GLN A 46 6.70 -1.08 0.93
C GLN A 46 6.64 -2.13 -0.22
N PRO A 47 5.68 -3.07 -0.27
CA PRO A 47 5.53 -3.97 -1.41
C PRO A 47 5.44 -3.25 -2.76
N PHE A 48 4.65 -2.17 -2.87
CA PHE A 48 4.57 -1.39 -4.10
C PHE A 48 5.88 -0.65 -4.43
N GLU A 49 6.55 -0.09 -3.43
CA GLU A 49 7.86 0.56 -3.60
C GLU A 49 8.93 -0.43 -4.07
N GLU A 50 8.94 -1.67 -3.55
CA GLU A 50 9.86 -2.72 -4.01
C GLU A 50 9.51 -3.20 -5.42
N ALA A 51 8.22 -3.38 -5.72
CA ALA A 51 7.76 -3.76 -7.05
C ALA A 51 8.11 -2.68 -8.10
N ALA A 52 8.06 -1.41 -7.72
CA ALA A 52 8.42 -0.27 -8.57
C ALA A 52 9.93 -0.21 -8.91
N LYS A 53 10.80 -0.97 -8.21
CA LYS A 53 12.21 -1.13 -8.58
C LYS A 53 12.38 -2.13 -9.74
N LEU A 54 11.41 -3.01 -9.96
CA LEU A 54 11.45 -4.06 -10.98
C LEU A 54 10.71 -3.68 -12.26
N SER A 55 9.71 -2.81 -12.17
CA SER A 55 8.94 -2.31 -13.30
C SER A 55 8.44 -0.90 -12.99
N PRO A 56 8.24 -0.04 -14.01
CA PRO A 56 7.82 1.35 -13.80
C PRO A 56 6.55 1.46 -12.93
N PRO A 57 6.40 2.53 -12.13
CA PRO A 57 5.22 2.75 -11.29
C PRO A 57 3.87 2.56 -12.00
N GLU A 58 3.76 2.95 -13.27
CA GLU A 58 2.55 2.90 -14.09
C GLU A 58 2.13 1.47 -14.44
N TYR A 59 3.07 0.52 -14.41
CA TYR A 59 2.77 -0.90 -14.55
C TYR A 59 1.93 -1.40 -13.37
N TRP A 60 2.12 -0.83 -12.18
CA TRP A 60 1.47 -1.23 -10.95
C TRP A 60 0.21 -0.42 -10.64
N LEU A 61 0.26 0.91 -10.83
CA LEU A 61 -0.83 1.84 -10.55
C LEU A 61 -1.08 2.77 -11.75
N TRP A 62 -2.33 2.91 -12.21
CA TRP A 62 -2.69 3.73 -13.37
C TRP A 62 -2.40 5.22 -13.17
N ASP A 63 -2.68 5.75 -11.98
CA ASP A 63 -2.62 7.18 -11.67
C ASP A 63 -1.92 7.47 -10.34
N GLY A 64 -1.25 6.46 -9.78
CA GLY A 64 -0.57 6.53 -8.49
C GLY A 64 -1.42 6.05 -7.32
N PHE A 65 -2.72 5.76 -7.53
CA PHE A 65 -3.61 5.17 -6.53
C PHE A 65 -4.30 3.91 -7.02
N HIS A 66 -4.87 3.94 -8.23
CA HIS A 66 -5.70 2.86 -8.74
C HIS A 66 -4.83 1.72 -9.31
N PRO A 67 -4.92 0.50 -8.76
CA PRO A 67 -4.09 -0.60 -9.23
C PRO A 67 -4.46 -1.05 -10.65
N THR A 68 -3.45 -1.44 -11.41
CA THR A 68 -3.63 -2.24 -12.63
C THR A 68 -4.00 -3.69 -12.27
N PRO A 69 -4.28 -4.58 -13.24
CA PRO A 69 -4.41 -6.01 -12.94
C PRO A 69 -3.17 -6.60 -12.23
N ALA A 70 -1.96 -6.16 -12.61
CA ALA A 70 -0.73 -6.57 -11.93
C ALA A 70 -0.65 -6.03 -10.50
N GLY A 71 -1.04 -4.76 -10.28
CA GLY A 71 -1.13 -4.16 -8.96
C GLY A 71 -2.15 -4.86 -8.05
N HIS A 72 -3.32 -5.23 -8.58
CA HIS A 72 -4.30 -6.04 -7.87
C HIS A 72 -3.78 -7.44 -7.51
N GLY A 73 -2.99 -8.04 -8.39
CA GLY A 73 -2.29 -9.31 -8.10
C GLY A 73 -1.36 -9.18 -6.89
N LEU A 74 -0.53 -8.14 -6.86
CA LEU A 74 0.37 -7.86 -5.73
C LEU A 74 -0.41 -7.65 -4.42
N LEU A 75 -1.49 -6.87 -4.46
CA LEU A 75 -2.38 -6.65 -3.32
C LEU A 75 -2.95 -7.95 -2.75
N ALA A 76 -3.45 -8.83 -3.63
CA ALA A 76 -4.05 -10.10 -3.22
C ALA A 76 -3.02 -11.02 -2.55
N VAL A 77 -1.81 -11.12 -3.12
CA VAL A 77 -0.72 -11.92 -2.55
C VAL A 77 -0.34 -11.41 -1.16
N GLU A 78 -0.15 -10.10 -1.00
CA GLU A 78 0.29 -9.55 0.27
C GLU A 78 -0.81 -9.62 1.34
N TRP A 79 -2.08 -9.45 0.96
CA TRP A 79 -3.21 -9.67 1.85
C TRP A 79 -3.24 -11.11 2.36
N MET A 80 -3.22 -12.10 1.46
CA MET A 80 -3.27 -13.51 1.82
C MET A 80 -2.14 -13.89 2.76
N LYS A 81 -0.93 -13.41 2.48
CA LYS A 81 0.25 -13.62 3.32
C LYS A 81 0.08 -13.03 4.72
N GLN A 82 -0.17 -11.72 4.83
CA GLN A 82 -0.16 -11.03 6.13
C GLN A 82 -1.38 -11.38 6.99
N VAL A 83 -2.55 -11.59 6.38
CA VAL A 83 -3.75 -11.97 7.14
C VAL A 83 -3.66 -13.41 7.63
N SER A 84 -3.15 -14.35 6.81
CA SER A 84 -2.93 -15.72 7.26
C SER A 84 -1.91 -15.79 8.40
N GLU A 85 -0.84 -14.99 8.32
CA GLU A 85 0.15 -14.87 9.40
C GLU A 85 -0.50 -14.31 10.68
N ALA A 86 -1.26 -13.22 10.59
CA ALA A 86 -1.94 -12.62 11.73
C ALA A 86 -2.98 -13.55 12.37
N MET A 87 -3.66 -14.39 11.58
CA MET A 87 -4.61 -15.38 12.08
C MET A 87 -3.95 -16.63 12.69
N SER A 88 -2.68 -16.88 12.37
CA SER A 88 -1.93 -18.02 12.88
C SER A 88 -1.17 -17.71 14.17
N GLN A 89 -1.13 -16.45 14.59
CA GLN A 89 -0.54 -16.04 15.86
C GLN A 89 -1.56 -16.24 17.00
N PRO A 90 -1.17 -16.89 18.11
CA PRO A 90 -2.06 -17.21 19.23
C PRO A 90 -2.53 -15.97 20.00
#